data_AF-A0A3B0YW29-F1
#
_entry.id   AF-A0A3B0YW29-F1
#
_cell.length_a   1.000
_cell.length_b   1.000
_cell.length_c   1.000
_cell.angle_alpha   90.00
_cell.angle_beta   90.00
_cell.angle_gamma   90.00
#
_symmetry.space_group_name_H-M   'P 1'
#
loop_
_entity.id
_entity.type
_entity.pdbx_description
1 polymer ?
#
loop_
_entity_poly.entity_id
_entity_poly.type
_entity_poly.pdbx_seq_one_letter_code
_entity_poly.pdbx_strand_id
1 'polypeptide(L)' 'MKIFGALLMIFGFVDLIGSFTQFDLWGQYMGVGLPNFIWKFTAYVELILGYFLLLTGGKITAME' A
#
# COMPACT_ATOMS: atom_id res chain seq x y z
N MET A 1 -12.42 -8.88 -1.11
CA MET A 1 -10.94 -8.70 -1.03
C MET A 1 -10.36 -7.83 -2.14
N LYS A 2 -10.90 -7.86 -3.37
CA LYS A 2 -10.40 -7.03 -4.49
C LYS A 2 -10.42 -5.52 -4.21
N ILE A 3 -11.49 -5.02 -3.59
CA ILE A 3 -11.63 -3.59 -3.22
C ILE A 3 -10.53 -3.19 -2.23
N PHE A 4 -10.28 -4.01 -1.20
CA PHE A 4 -9.20 -3.76 -0.25
C PHE A 4 -7.82 -3.83 -0.90
N GLY A 5 -7.58 -4.78 -1.81
CA GLY A 5 -6.33 -4.82 -2.59
C GLY A 5 -6.12 -3.60 -3.49
N ALA A 6 -7.20 -3.11 -4.12
CA ALA A 6 -7.16 -1.89 -4.93
C ALA A 6 -6.88 -0.65 -4.07
N LEU A 7 -7.53 -0.53 -2.91
CA LEU A 7 -7.28 0.57 -1.98
C LEU A 7 -5.84 0.54 -1.45
N LEU A 8 -5.31 -0.64 -1.10
CA LEU A 8 -3.93 -0.78 -0.64
C LEU A 8 -2.92 -0.44 -1.75
N MET A 9 -3.21 -0.81 -2.99
CA MET A 9 -2.40 -0.43 -4.16
C MET A 9 -2.40 1.09 -4.38
N ILE A 10 -3.58 1.74 -4.33
CA ILE A 10 -3.68 3.20 -4.46
C ILE A 10 -2.88 3.87 -3.32
N PHE A 11 -3.03 3.38 -2.09
CA PHE A 11 -2.29 3.91 -0.94
C PHE A 11 -0.77 3.79 -1.15
N GLY A 12 -0.27 2.61 -1.51
CA GLY A 12 1.15 2.39 -1.80
C GLY A 12 1.67 3.19 -2.99
N PHE A 13 0.84 3.47 -4.00
CA PHE A 13 1.20 4.36 -5.11
C PHE A 13 1.34 5.81 -4.64
N VAL A 14 0.43 6.29 -3.79
CA VAL A 14 0.51 7.65 -3.24
C VAL A 14 1.70 7.77 -2.29
N ASP A 15 1.99 6.75 -1.48
CA ASP A 15 3.16 6.73 -0.58
C ASP A 15 4.48 6.66 -1.38
N LEU A 16 4.51 5.90 -2.49
CA LEU A 16 5.65 5.84 -3.41
C LEU A 16 5.90 7.19 -4.09
N ILE A 17 4.87 7.79 -4.69
CA ILE A 17 4.98 9.11 -5.34
C ILE A 17 5.34 10.17 -4.31
N GLY A 18 4.71 10.11 -3.13
CA GLY A 18 4.99 11.00 -2.00
C GLY A 18 6.45 10.91 -1.55
N SER A 19 7.06 9.72 -1.61
CA SER A 19 8.47 9.53 -1.30
C SER A 19 9.44 10.33 -2.19
N PHE A 20 9.07 10.58 -3.46
CA PHE A 20 9.84 11.43 -4.37
C PHE A 20 9.68 12.92 -4.08
N THR A 21 8.56 13.33 -3.50
CA THR A 21 8.25 14.72 -3.16
C THR A 21 8.43 15.04 -1.67
N GLN A 22 8.97 14.10 -0.87
CA GLN A 22 9.11 14.18 0.59
C GLN A 22 7.76 14.30 1.34
N PHE A 23 6.67 13.87 0.72
CA PHE A 23 5.33 13.88 1.29
C PHE A 23 5.07 12.60 2.11
N ASP A 24 5.17 12.70 3.43
CA ASP A 24 4.99 11.59 4.38
C ASP A 24 3.52 11.40 4.79
N LEU A 25 2.86 10.42 4.19
CA LEU A 25 1.44 10.11 4.45
C LEU A 25 1.23 9.52 5.86
N TRP A 26 2.17 8.68 6.29
CA TRP A 26 2.17 8.04 7.60
C TRP A 26 2.34 9.06 8.73
N GLY A 27 3.30 9.96 8.59
CA GLY A 27 3.58 11.00 9.58
C GLY A 27 2.57 12.15 9.55
N GLN A 28 2.20 12.67 8.37
CA GLN A 28 1.35 13.86 8.26
C GLN A 28 -0.14 13.57 8.48
N TYR A 29 -0.64 12.41 8.06
CA TYR A 29 -2.07 12.10 8.14
C TYR A 29 -2.39 11.06 9.22
N MET A 30 -1.48 10.12 9.48
CA MET A 30 -1.71 9.05 10.47
C MET A 30 -0.95 9.25 11.78
N GLY A 31 -0.10 10.28 11.89
CA GLY A 31 0.66 10.60 13.10
C GLY A 31 1.74 9.57 13.46
N VAL A 32 2.07 8.67 12.54
CA VAL A 32 3.08 7.61 12.72
C VAL A 32 4.38 8.07 12.06
N GLY A 33 5.30 8.58 12.88
CA GLY A 33 6.63 8.99 12.43
C GLY A 33 7.52 7.79 12.14
N LEU A 34 7.54 7.34 10.89
CA LEU A 34 8.44 6.27 10.46
C LEU A 34 9.83 6.82 10.12
N PRO A 35 10.93 6.12 10.46
CA PRO A 35 12.24 6.46 9.96
C PRO A 35 12.25 6.47 8.43
N ASN A 36 12.93 7.45 7.81
CA ASN A 36 12.94 7.66 6.35
C ASN A 36 13.22 6.40 5.51
N PHE A 37 14.05 5.49 6.00
CA PHE A 37 14.34 4.22 5.33
C PHE A 37 13.12 3.28 5.34
N ILE A 38 12.42 3.21 6.46
CA ILE A 38 11.24 2.36 6.65
C ILE A 38 10.06 2.94 5.88
N TRP A 39 9.83 4.26 5.95
CA TRP A 39 8.77 4.93 5.19
C TRP A 39 8.94 4.75 3.67
N LYS A 40 10.16 4.85 3.14
CA LYS A 40 10.39 4.54 1.72
C LYS A 40 10.12 3.07 1.39
N PHE A 41 10.24 2.18 2.36
CA PHE A 41 10.00 0.75 2.19
C PHE A 41 8.51 0.38 2.31
N THR A 42 7.71 1.14 3.07
CA THR A 42 6.26 0.87 3.25
C THR A 42 5.52 0.89 1.93
N ALA A 43 5.82 1.85 1.06
CA ALA A 43 5.25 1.95 -0.28
C ALA A 43 5.41 0.66 -1.10
N TYR A 44 6.59 0.01 -1.06
CA TYR A 44 6.82 -1.26 -1.78
C TYR A 44 6.04 -2.42 -1.16
N VAL A 45 5.97 -2.47 0.18
CA VAL A 45 5.23 -3.51 0.91
C VAL A 45 3.73 -3.40 0.61
N GLU A 46 3.17 -2.19 0.61
CA GLU A 46 1.77 -1.91 0.32
C GLU A 46 1.40 -2.27 -1.12
N LEU A 47 2.27 -1.95 -2.09
CA LEU A 47 2.07 -2.34 -3.49
C LEU A 47 2.11 -3.87 -3.67
N ILE A 48 3.09 -4.55 -3.05
CA ILE A 48 3.21 -6.02 -3.14
C ILE A 48 2.00 -6.71 -2.48
N LEU A 49 1.62 -6.29 -1.28
CA LEU A 49 0.47 -6.85 -0.57
C LEU A 49 -0.84 -6.53 -1.28
N GLY A 50 -0.99 -5.32 -1.81
CA GLY A 50 -2.19 -4.90 -2.53
C GLY A 50 -2.36 -5.67 -3.84
N TYR A 51 -1.27 -5.87 -4.58
CA TYR A 51 -1.25 -6.73 -5.77
C TYR A 51 -1.58 -8.18 -5.41
N PHE A 52 -1.00 -8.73 -4.35
CA PHE A 52 -1.29 -10.08 -3.88
C PHE A 52 -2.76 -10.26 -3.47
N LEU A 53 -3.35 -9.25 -2.79
CA LEU A 53 -4.77 -9.23 -2.41
C LEU A 53 -5.70 -9.12 -3.62
N LEU A 54 -5.29 -8.42 -4.68
CA LEU A 54 -6.03 -8.40 -5.95
C LEU A 54 -6.05 -9.77 -6.62
N LEU A 55 -4.91 -10.46 -6.66
CA LEU A 55 -4.78 -11.79 -7.26
C LEU A 55 -5.56 -12.86 -6.48
N THR A 56 -5.39 -12.90 -5.16
CA THR A 56 -6.05 -13.87 -4.27
C THR A 56 -7.54 -13.58 -4.12
N GLY A 57 -7.93 -12.30 -4.11
CA GLY A 57 -9.33 -11.88 -4.10
C GLY A 57 -10.10 -12.26 -5.37
N GLY A 58 -9.42 -12.70 -6.43
CA GLY A 58 -10.04 -13.26 -7.64
C GLY A 58 -10.28 -14.77 -7.62
N LYS A 59 -9.55 -15.53 -6.79
CA LYS A 59 -9.62 -17.01 -6.80
C LYS A 59 -10.40 -17.61 -5.65
N ILE A 60 -10.53 -16.94 -4.51
CA ILE A 60 -11.23 -17.52 -3.34
C ILE A 60 -12.75 -17.66 -3.57
N THR A 61 -13.34 -16.96 -4.55
CA THR A 61 -14.77 -17.09 -4.92
C THR A 61 -15.03 -18.14 -6.01
N ALA A 62 -14.00 -18.83 -6.51
CA ALA A 62 -14.13 -19.88 -7.54
C ALA A 62 -13.71 -21.26 -7.02
N MET A 63 -13.96 -21.51 -5.73
CA MET A 63 -13.96 -22.85 -5.15
C MET A 63 -15.39 -23.16 -4.69
N GLU A 64 -16.27 -23.32 -5.66
CA GLU A 64 -17.54 -24.06 -5.56
C GLU A 64 -17.55 -25.12 -6.65
#